data_AF-A0A1G7SJP1-F1
#
_entry.id   AF-A0A1G7SJP1-F1
#
_cell.length_a   1.000
_cell.length_b   1.000
_cell.length_c   1.000
_cell.angle_alpha   90.00
_cell.angle_beta   90.00
_cell.angle_gamma   90.00
#
_symmetry.space_group_name_H-M   'P 1'
#
loop_
_entity.id
_entity.type
_entity.pdbx_description
1 polymer ?
#
loop_
_entity_poly.entity_id
_entity_poly.type
_entity_poly.pdbx_seq_one_letter_code
_entity_poly.pdbx_strand_id
1 'polypeptide(L)' 'MVISLRKWLGSAIYAIIFIVLAYVMYQMLGLLDEYVFTLDKYRVPEGSAVKAFQTDNEFGSRLEEMSDRLKLFLWYGE' A
#
# COMPACT_ATOMS: atom_id res chain seq x y z
N MET A 1 -11.67 34.90 8.06
CA MET A 1 -12.27 33.73 7.38
C MET A 1 -13.41 33.23 8.26
N VAL A 2 -14.64 33.65 7.97
CA VAL A 2 -15.81 33.26 8.76
C VAL A 2 -16.25 31.88 8.27
N ILE A 3 -15.81 30.84 8.96
CA ILE A 3 -16.19 29.47 8.65
C ILE A 3 -17.70 29.37 8.83
N SER A 4 -18.41 29.12 7.75
CA SER A 4 -19.86 28.89 7.79
C SER A 4 -20.10 27.53 8.46
N LEU A 5 -20.26 27.55 9.78
CA LEU A 5 -20.47 26.38 10.64
C LEU A 5 -21.54 25.43 10.09
N ARG A 6 -22.59 26.00 9.46
CA ARG A 6 -23.68 25.27 8.79
C ARG A 6 -23.22 24.44 7.58
N LYS A 7 -22.25 24.92 6.80
CA LYS A 7 -21.64 24.15 5.69
C LYS A 7 -20.78 23.01 6.23
N TRP A 8 -20.06 23.26 7.32
CA TRP A 8 -19.21 22.27 7.97
C TRP A 8 -20.01 21.10 8.59
N LEU A 9 -21.17 21.40 9.18
CA LEU A 9 -22.10 20.36 9.65
C LEU A 9 -22.62 19.48 8.51
N GLY A 10 -22.86 20.05 7.32
CA GLY A 10 -23.23 19.26 6.14
C GLY A 10 -22.13 18.29 5.72
N SER A 11 -20.87 18.74 5.72
CA SER A 11 -19.71 17.87 5.45
C SER A 11 -19.49 16.79 6.52
N ALA A 12 -19.82 17.07 7.79
CA ALA A 12 -19.70 16.10 8.87
C ALA A 12 -20.61 14.88 8.67
N ILE A 13 -21.80 15.06 8.09
CA ILE A 13 -22.71 13.94 7.76
C ILE A 13 -22.06 12.99 6.76
N TYR A 14 -21.43 13.52 5.71
CA TYR A 14 -20.71 12.69 4.74
C TYR A 14 -19.49 11.99 5.36
N ALA A 15 -18.77 12.64 6.26
CA ALA A 15 -17.67 12.01 6.99
C ALA A 15 -18.16 10.86 7.87
N ILE A 16 -19.29 11.02 8.56
CA ILE A 16 -19.91 9.96 9.37
C ILE A 16 -20.34 8.79 8.49
N ILE A 17 -21.02 9.06 7.37
CA ILE A 17 -21.44 8.02 6.40
C ILE A 17 -20.21 7.27 5.88
N PHE A 18 -19.13 7.97 5.55
CA PHE A 18 -17.89 7.37 5.10
C PHE A 18 -17.27 6.45 6.17
N ILE A 19 -17.23 6.88 7.43
CA ILE A 19 -16.72 6.06 8.54
C ILE A 19 -17.56 4.80 8.72
N VAL A 20 -18.90 4.94 8.68
CA VAL A 20 -19.81 3.79 8.78
C VAL A 20 -19.58 2.82 7.63
N LEU A 21 -19.45 3.33 6.40
CA LEU A 21 -19.18 2.49 5.23
C LEU A 21 -17.84 1.77 5.34
N ALA A 22 -16.78 2.48 5.74
CA ALA A 22 -15.45 1.90 5.95
C ALA A 22 -15.48 0.81 7.02
N TYR A 23 -16.23 1.02 8.10
CA TYR A 23 -16.40 0.03 9.16
C TYR A 23 -17.14 -1.22 8.67
N VAL A 24 -18.23 -1.05 7.91
CA VAL A 24 -18.94 -2.18 7.28
C VAL A 24 -18.02 -2.95 6.35
N MET A 25 -17.23 -2.25 5.54
CA MET A 25 -16.29 -2.88 4.61
C MET A 25 -15.20 -3.67 5.35
N TYR A 26 -14.68 -3.12 6.45
CA TYR A 26 -13.73 -3.81 7.32
C TYR A 26 -14.30 -5.11 7.89
N GLN A 27 -15.54 -5.08 8.37
CA GLN A 27 -16.20 -6.28 8.88
C GLN A 27 -16.43 -7.33 7.79
N MET A 28 -16.83 -6.91 6.57
CA MET A 28 -16.95 -7.81 5.42
C MET A 28 -15.61 -8.48 5.07
N LEU A 29 -14.51 -7.71 5.09
CA LEU A 29 -13.17 -8.26 4.88
C LEU A 29 -12.76 -9.22 6.02
N GLY A 30 -13.14 -8.94 7.26
CA GLY A 30 -12.90 -9.85 8.39
C GLY A 30 -13.61 -11.19 8.22
N LEU A 31 -14.87 -11.18 7.77
CA LEU A 31 -15.61 -12.41 7.46
C LEU A 31 -14.96 -13.20 6.30
N LEU A 32 -14.41 -12.50 5.31
CA LEU A 32 -13.63 -13.12 4.24
C LEU A 32 -12.30 -13.68 4.77
N ASP A 33 -11.63 -13.00 5.70
CA ASP A 33 -10.39 -13.49 6.34
C ASP A 33 -10.66 -14.81 7.07
N GLU A 34 -11.73 -14.86 7.86
CA GLU A 34 -12.17 -16.05 8.57
C GLU A 34 -12.55 -17.20 7.63
N TYR A 35 -13.15 -16.89 6.47
CA TYR A 35 -13.55 -17.89 5.47
C TYR A 35 -12.39 -18.40 4.61
N VAL A 36 -11.42 -17.54 4.27
CA VAL A 36 -10.34 -17.85 3.32
C VAL A 36 -9.07 -18.34 4.02
N PHE A 37 -8.72 -17.79 5.20
CA PHE A 37 -7.44 -18.05 5.86
C PHE A 37 -7.50 -19.07 7.00
N THR A 38 -8.62 -19.80 7.16
CA THR A 38 -8.80 -20.76 8.26
C THR A 38 -7.84 -21.95 8.23
N LEU A 39 -7.17 -22.23 7.11
CA LEU A 39 -6.33 -23.44 7.03
C LEU A 39 -4.94 -23.30 7.67
N ASP A 40 -4.27 -22.15 7.63
CA ASP A 40 -2.91 -22.08 8.18
C ASP A 40 -2.31 -20.65 8.29
N LYS A 41 -2.80 -19.83 9.23
CA LYS A 41 -2.36 -18.44 9.46
C LYS A 41 -0.87 -18.31 9.84
N TYR A 42 -0.24 -19.42 10.24
CA TYR A 42 1.18 -19.51 10.60
C TYR A 42 1.98 -20.39 9.64
N ARG A 43 1.41 -20.78 8.49
CA ARG A 43 2.19 -21.50 7.49
C ARG A 43 3.34 -20.63 7.04
N VAL A 44 4.53 -21.22 7.02
CA VAL A 44 5.65 -20.62 6.32
C VAL A 44 5.19 -20.38 4.88
N PRO A 45 5.26 -19.13 4.36
CA PRO A 45 4.79 -18.84 3.01
C PRO A 45 5.55 -19.75 2.04
N GLU A 46 4.84 -20.70 1.42
CA GLU A 46 5.39 -21.59 0.40
C GLU A 46 5.48 -20.82 -0.91
N GLY A 47 6.47 -19.94 -0.96
CA GLY A 47 6.81 -19.14 -2.11
C GLY A 47 8.19 -18.55 -1.86
N SER A 48 9.12 -18.80 -2.78
CA SER A 48 10.37 -18.05 -2.77
C SER A 48 10.00 -16.58 -2.94
N ALA A 49 10.13 -15.78 -1.88
CA ALA A 49 10.06 -14.33 -1.99
C ALA A 49 11.24 -13.93 -2.89
N VAL A 50 10.97 -13.83 -4.20
CA VAL A 50 11.96 -13.42 -5.17
C VAL A 50 12.34 -12.00 -4.81
N LYS A 51 13.52 -11.85 -4.20
CA LYS A 51 14.10 -10.55 -3.91
C LYS A 51 14.30 -9.88 -5.27
N ALA A 52 13.45 -8.91 -5.59
CA ALA A 52 13.50 -8.19 -6.87
C ALA A 52 14.84 -7.48 -7.13
N PHE A 53 15.72 -7.43 -6.13
CA PHE A 53 17.09 -6.99 -6.25
C PHE A 53 18.05 -8.19 -6.14
N GLN A 54 18.29 -8.85 -7.27
CA GLN A 54 19.49 -9.65 -7.47
C GLN A 54 20.62 -8.70 -7.81
N THR A 55 21.44 -8.39 -6.80
CA THR A 55 22.76 -7.82 -7.04
C THR A 55 23.70 -9.00 -7.22
N ASP A 56 23.86 -9.41 -8.47
CA ASP A 56 24.94 -10.31 -8.82
C ASP A 56 26.28 -9.57 -8.75
N ASN A 57 27.31 -10.37 -8.54
CA ASN A 57 28.50 -10.08 -7.76
C ASN A 57 29.61 -9.43 -8.61
N GLU A 58 29.33 -8.33 -9.32
CA GLU A 58 30.32 -7.63 -10.15
C GLU A 58 30.51 -6.17 -9.69
N PHE A 59 31.31 -6.00 -8.65
CA PHE A 59 31.60 -4.71 -8.01
C PHE A 59 32.43 -3.71 -8.85
N GLY A 60 32.75 -4.03 -10.11
CA GLY A 60 33.62 -3.21 -10.98
C GLY A 60 32.91 -2.25 -11.94
N SER A 61 31.76 -2.65 -12.50
CA SER A 61 31.00 -1.88 -13.52
C SER A 61 29.87 -1.03 -12.92
N ARG A 62 29.64 -1.16 -11.61
CA ARG A 62 28.40 -0.83 -10.93
C ARG A 62 28.15 0.66 -10.68
N LEU A 63 29.20 1.49 -10.71
CA LEU A 63 29.10 2.91 -10.40
C LEU A 63 28.52 3.72 -11.57
N GLU A 64 28.86 3.34 -12.81
CA GLU A 64 28.25 3.93 -14.01
C GLU A 64 26.78 3.52 -14.15
N GLU A 65 26.49 2.21 -14.01
CA GLU A 65 25.13 1.68 -14.15
C GLU A 65 24.15 2.23 -13.09
N MET A 66 24.63 2.41 -11.86
CA MET A 66 23.82 2.98 -10.77
C MET A 66 23.55 4.48 -10.97
N SER A 67 24.48 5.22 -11.59
CA SER A 67 24.30 6.63 -11.94
C SER A 67 23.27 6.83 -13.06
N ASP A 68 23.29 5.95 -14.07
CA ASP A 68 22.36 6.02 -15.18
C ASP A 68 20.95 5.61 -14.77
N ARG A 69 20.82 4.64 -13.85
CA ARG A 69 19.53 4.31 -13.23
C ARG A 69 18.97 5.48 -12.40
N LEU A 70 19.84 6.23 -11.70
CA LEU A 70 19.42 7.43 -10.96
C LEU A 70 18.90 8.53 -11.90
N LYS A 71 19.56 8.73 -13.06
CA LYS A 71 19.10 9.67 -14.09
C LYS A 71 17.75 9.25 -14.65
N LEU A 72 17.56 7.96 -14.91
CA LEU A 72 16.30 7.39 -15.39
C LEU A 72 15.16 7.60 -14.38
N PHE A 73 15.40 7.34 -13.09
CA PHE A 73 14.47 7.67 -12.01
C PHE A 73 14.11 9.16 -12.01
N LEU A 74 15.11 10.03 -12.13
CA LEU A 74 14.88 11.48 -12.14
C LEU A 74 14.07 11.96 -13.37
N TRP A 75 14.22 11.29 -14.51
CA TRP A 75 13.56 11.65 -15.76
C TRP A 75 12.15 11.08 -15.89
N TYR A 76 11.97 9.81 -15.54
CA TYR A 76 10.71 9.09 -15.72
C TYR A 76 9.84 9.06 -14.45
N GLY A 77 10.42 9.33 -13.27
CA GLY A 77 9.68 9.54 -12.03
C GLY A 77 9.02 8.30 -11.45
N GLU A 78 9.61 7.11 -11.63
CA GLU A 78 9.12 5.84 -11.04
C GLU A 78 9.68 5.63 -9.63
#